data_AF-A0A7M4A7T4-F1
#
_entry.id   AF-A0A7M4A7T4-F1
#
_cell.length_a   1.000
_cell.length_b   1.000
_cell.length_c   1.000
_cell.angle_alpha   90.00
_cell.angle_beta   90.00
_cell.angle_gamma   90.00
#
_symmetry.space_group_name_H-M   'P 1'
#
loop_
_entity.id
_entity.type
_entity.pdbx_description
1 polymer ?
#
loop_
_entity_poly.entity_id
_entity_poly.type
_entity_poly.pdbx_seq_one_letter_code
_entity_poly.pdbx_strand_id
1 'polypeptide(L)'
;MTAGLESTLVAVLVLISPLFLAIPLSFAWKWWTGMEPEHEHYREKVRVVLDSGIPLSRYRSELDAEARKVYLDPDRQARIESDLLNPLGVTHFILFPALIAWPILFPFSIIIGLLAWFPLKIFEWVLIEKKILLKITSFVKKINRWEIIGIPRLDIGIKTSDRILSSIHRMPITVFLGLFSYLLIMNLHWLADFSIRNTIFLSSLLYIILVSFISVIRAATASALSFADLPKRRVIPMDSLVETWMAPWVGAGLIFFLVRQLTFSYKGIREDTVF
;
A
#
# COMPACT_ATOMS: atom_id res chain seq x y z
N MET A 1 18.80 12.46 35.37
CA MET A 1 18.56 11.13 34.77
C MET A 1 17.08 10.89 34.46
N THR A 2 16.14 11.53 35.17
CA THR A 2 14.69 11.41 34.97
C THR A 2 14.19 12.04 33.66
N ALA A 3 14.69 13.21 33.27
CA ALA A 3 14.27 13.90 32.04
C ALA A 3 14.49 13.10 30.74
N GLY A 4 15.56 12.29 30.68
CA GLY A 4 15.82 11.42 29.52
C GLY A 4 14.92 10.19 29.47
N LEU A 5 14.46 9.70 30.62
CA LEU A 5 13.50 8.59 30.69
C LEU A 5 12.09 9.06 30.31
N GLU A 6 11.68 10.25 30.76
CA GLU A 6 10.39 10.83 30.39
C GLU A 6 10.32 11.14 28.89
N SER A 7 11.35 11.74 28.32
CA SER A 7 11.37 12.06 26.88
C SER A 7 11.39 10.81 26.00
N THR A 8 12.14 9.78 26.40
CA THR A 8 12.17 8.49 25.67
C THR A 8 10.84 7.76 25.77
N LEU A 9 10.19 7.80 26.93
CA LEU A 9 8.86 7.25 27.14
C LEU A 9 7.81 7.99 26.27
N VAL A 10 7.85 9.31 26.23
CA VAL A 10 6.97 10.12 25.35
C VAL A 10 7.23 9.80 23.87
N ALA A 11 8.49 9.71 23.43
CA ALA A 11 8.81 9.35 22.06
C ALA A 11 8.30 7.94 21.68
N VAL A 12 8.42 6.97 22.59
CA VAL A 12 7.89 5.62 22.41
C VAL A 12 6.36 5.63 22.35
N LEU A 13 5.68 6.38 23.22
CA LEU A 13 4.23 6.51 23.20
C LEU A 13 3.72 7.17 21.91
N VAL A 14 4.40 8.21 21.42
CA VAL A 14 4.07 8.86 20.13
C VAL A 14 4.22 7.89 18.97
N LEU A 15 5.26 7.04 18.99
CA LEU A 15 5.50 6.06 17.92
C LEU A 15 4.50 4.89 17.94
N ILE A 16 4.01 4.50 19.12
CA ILE A 16 3.04 3.42 19.30
C ILE A 16 1.58 3.91 19.15
N SER A 17 1.31 5.19 19.39
CA SER A 17 -0.05 5.77 19.34
C SER A 17 -0.83 5.44 18.05
N PRO A 18 -0.25 5.57 16.83
CA PRO A 18 -0.95 5.18 15.60
C PRO A 18 -1.29 3.69 15.56
N LEU A 19 -0.43 2.83 16.11
CA LEU A 19 -0.66 1.39 16.16
C LEU A 19 -1.78 1.05 17.16
N PHE A 20 -1.79 1.72 18.31
CA PHE A 20 -2.82 1.55 19.34
C PHE A 20 -4.22 1.90 18.83
N LEU A 21 -4.33 2.93 17.97
CA LEU A 21 -5.59 3.29 17.30
C LEU A 21 -5.93 2.32 16.15
N ALA A 22 -4.93 1.86 15.39
CA ALA A 22 -5.15 1.03 14.20
C ALA A 22 -5.63 -0.39 14.53
N ILE A 23 -5.17 -0.99 15.62
CA ILE A 23 -5.52 -2.37 16.01
C ILE A 23 -7.02 -2.56 16.28
N PRO A 24 -7.67 -1.81 17.20
CA PRO A 24 -9.09 -1.99 17.48
C PRO A 24 -9.95 -1.68 16.26
N LEU A 25 -9.51 -0.71 15.44
CA LEU A 25 -10.22 -0.34 14.22
C LEU A 25 -10.12 -1.43 13.14
N SER A 26 -8.95 -2.06 12.99
CA SER A 26 -8.77 -3.21 12.11
C SER A 26 -9.63 -4.39 12.55
N PHE A 27 -9.77 -4.60 13.86
CA PHE A 27 -10.64 -5.63 14.41
C PHE A 27 -12.12 -5.32 14.15
N ALA A 28 -12.56 -4.09 14.41
CA ALA A 28 -13.93 -3.65 14.15
C ALA A 28 -14.30 -3.78 12.66
N TRP A 29 -13.37 -3.46 11.75
CA TRP A 29 -13.56 -3.66 10.32
C TRP A 29 -13.71 -5.13 9.96
N LYS A 30 -12.82 -6.00 10.46
CA LYS A 30 -12.91 -7.45 10.24
C LYS A 30 -14.21 -8.04 10.77
N TRP A 31 -14.68 -7.53 11.91
CA TRP A 31 -16.00 -7.89 12.43
C TRP A 31 -17.10 -7.48 11.46
N TRP A 32 -17.09 -6.24 10.98
CA TRP A 32 -18.10 -5.70 10.06
C TRP A 32 -18.10 -6.38 8.68
N THR A 33 -16.96 -6.86 8.17
CA THR A 33 -16.87 -7.57 6.89
C THR A 33 -17.36 -9.02 6.92
N GLY A 34 -17.81 -9.52 8.07
CA GLY A 34 -18.45 -10.83 8.17
C GLY A 34 -17.51 -11.95 8.62
N MET A 35 -16.73 -11.71 9.68
CA MET A 35 -16.03 -12.76 10.45
C MET A 35 -16.99 -13.59 11.33
N GLU A 36 -18.29 -13.61 11.04
CA GLU A 36 -19.19 -14.50 11.77
C GLU A 36 -18.86 -15.98 11.46
N PRO A 37 -18.90 -16.88 12.46
CA PRO A 37 -18.61 -18.31 12.27
C PRO A 37 -19.49 -18.96 11.19
N GLU A 38 -20.71 -18.46 11.02
CA GLU A 38 -21.69 -18.93 10.04
C GLU A 38 -21.19 -18.79 8.59
N HIS A 39 -20.29 -17.85 8.31
CA HIS A 39 -19.80 -17.54 6.97
C HIS A 39 -18.43 -18.16 6.67
N GLU A 40 -17.83 -18.88 7.62
CA GLU A 40 -16.52 -19.50 7.47
C GLU A 40 -16.49 -20.53 6.33
N HIS A 41 -17.55 -21.34 6.21
CA HIS A 41 -17.68 -22.33 5.15
C HIS A 41 -17.71 -21.70 3.75
N TYR A 42 -18.40 -20.56 3.61
CA TYR A 42 -18.43 -19.81 2.36
C TYR A 42 -17.05 -19.21 2.04
N ARG A 43 -16.37 -18.64 3.05
CA ARG A 43 -15.01 -18.07 2.90
C ARG A 43 -13.98 -19.11 2.49
N GLU A 44 -14.02 -20.30 3.09
CA GLU A 44 -13.16 -21.43 2.72
C GLU A 44 -13.36 -21.79 1.25
N LYS A 45 -14.62 -21.88 0.80
CA LYS A 45 -14.94 -22.18 -0.60
C LYS A 45 -14.41 -21.11 -1.55
N VAL A 46 -14.57 -19.84 -1.21
CA VAL A 46 -14.01 -18.72 -2.00
C VAL A 46 -12.48 -18.77 -2.02
N ARG A 47 -11.82 -19.08 -0.90
CA ARG A 47 -10.35 -19.24 -0.86
C ARG A 47 -9.87 -20.34 -1.80
N VAL A 48 -10.53 -21.50 -1.79
CA VAL A 48 -10.20 -22.61 -2.71
C VAL A 48 -10.36 -22.18 -4.17
N VAL A 49 -11.41 -21.41 -4.49
CA VAL A 49 -11.61 -20.87 -5.84
C VAL A 49 -10.51 -19.87 -6.20
N LEU A 50 -10.13 -18.96 -5.31
CA LEU A 50 -9.06 -18.00 -5.53
C LEU A 50 -7.68 -18.68 -5.68
N ASP A 51 -7.41 -19.69 -4.87
CA ASP A 51 -6.19 -20.49 -4.90
C ASP A 51 -6.06 -21.29 -6.21
N SER A 52 -7.19 -21.60 -6.87
CA SER A 52 -7.19 -22.27 -8.18
C SER A 52 -6.66 -21.39 -9.32
N GLY A 53 -6.52 -20.08 -9.12
CA GLY A 53 -6.02 -19.15 -10.14
C GLY A 53 -7.01 -18.88 -11.29
N ILE A 54 -8.26 -19.32 -11.15
CA ILE A 54 -9.34 -19.14 -12.15
C ILE A 54 -10.25 -17.99 -11.69
N PRO A 55 -10.74 -17.14 -12.62
CA PRO A 55 -11.61 -16.01 -12.27
C PRO A 55 -12.91 -16.44 -11.61
N LEU A 56 -13.36 -15.64 -10.63
CA LEU A 56 -14.59 -15.84 -9.85
C LEU A 56 -15.84 -15.98 -10.74
N SER A 57 -15.88 -15.27 -11.88
CA SER A 57 -16.93 -15.41 -12.89
C SER A 57 -17.20 -16.84 -13.34
N ARG A 58 -16.16 -17.68 -13.42
CA ARG A 58 -16.31 -19.08 -13.86
C ARG A 58 -17.00 -19.94 -12.80
N TYR A 59 -16.85 -19.59 -11.53
CA TYR A 59 -17.44 -20.28 -10.39
C TYR A 59 -18.69 -19.56 -9.83
N ARG A 60 -19.20 -18.54 -10.54
CA ARG A 60 -20.28 -17.68 -10.01
C ARG A 60 -21.55 -18.46 -9.69
N SER A 61 -21.92 -19.43 -10.52
CA SER A 61 -23.10 -20.28 -10.31
C SER A 61 -22.96 -21.14 -9.04
N GLU A 62 -21.77 -21.69 -8.79
CA GLU A 62 -21.46 -22.47 -7.59
C GLU A 62 -21.42 -21.59 -6.34
N LEU A 63 -20.77 -20.43 -6.42
CA LEU A 63 -20.69 -19.47 -5.30
C LEU A 63 -22.06 -18.90 -4.95
N ASP A 64 -22.89 -18.58 -5.93
CA ASP A 64 -24.27 -18.12 -5.69
C ASP A 64 -25.14 -19.24 -5.08
N ALA A 65 -24.87 -20.52 -5.41
CA ALA A 65 -25.56 -21.64 -4.80
C ALA A 65 -25.16 -21.83 -3.32
N GLU A 66 -23.87 -21.73 -3.00
CA GLU A 66 -23.39 -21.79 -1.62
C GLU A 66 -23.84 -20.59 -0.78
N ALA A 67 -23.81 -19.39 -1.36
CA ALA A 67 -24.30 -18.19 -0.69
C ALA A 67 -25.78 -18.32 -0.30
N ARG A 68 -26.61 -18.92 -1.17
CA ARG A 68 -28.01 -19.20 -0.87
C ARG A 68 -28.22 -20.19 0.28
N LYS A 69 -27.32 -21.17 0.46
CA LYS A 69 -27.41 -22.13 1.59
C LYS A 69 -27.18 -21.46 2.94
N VAL A 70 -26.37 -20.40 2.96
CA VAL A 70 -26.02 -19.61 4.15
C VAL A 70 -26.89 -18.34 4.25
N TYR A 71 -27.93 -18.21 3.42
CA TYR A 71 -28.82 -17.03 3.36
C TYR A 71 -28.06 -15.70 3.26
N LEU A 72 -26.98 -15.69 2.48
CA LEU A 72 -26.14 -14.51 2.34
C LEU A 72 -26.76 -13.51 1.37
N ASP A 73 -26.92 -12.27 1.82
CA ASP A 73 -27.33 -11.17 0.95
C ASP A 73 -26.24 -10.89 -0.11
N PRO A 74 -26.60 -10.57 -1.37
CA PRO A 74 -25.63 -10.29 -2.44
C PRO A 74 -24.63 -9.18 -2.09
N ASP A 75 -25.01 -8.16 -1.32
CA ASP A 75 -24.09 -7.09 -0.92
C ASP A 75 -23.09 -7.60 0.13
N ARG A 76 -23.54 -8.48 1.02
CA ARG A 76 -22.68 -9.13 2.02
C ARG A 76 -21.73 -10.12 1.36
N GLN A 77 -22.19 -10.83 0.32
CA GLN A 77 -21.38 -11.72 -0.51
C GLN A 77 -20.24 -10.96 -1.19
N ALA A 78 -20.55 -9.82 -1.81
CA ALA A 78 -19.56 -8.97 -2.47
C ALA A 78 -18.50 -8.43 -1.50
N ARG A 79 -18.90 -8.05 -0.27
CA ARG A 79 -17.96 -7.62 0.78
C ARG A 79 -16.99 -8.73 1.19
N ILE A 80 -17.49 -9.95 1.42
CA ILE A 80 -16.65 -11.09 1.81
C ILE A 80 -15.67 -11.46 0.69
N GLU A 81 -16.14 -11.54 -0.55
CA GLU A 81 -15.28 -11.82 -1.72
C GLU A 81 -14.22 -10.74 -1.91
N SER A 82 -14.59 -9.47 -1.76
CA SER A 82 -13.68 -8.34 -1.93
C SER A 82 -12.63 -8.24 -0.82
N ASP A 83 -13.00 -8.58 0.43
CA ASP A 83 -12.09 -8.69 1.57
C ASP A 83 -11.08 -9.84 1.41
N LEU A 84 -11.51 -10.97 0.83
CA LEU A 84 -10.61 -12.08 0.52
C LEU A 84 -9.63 -11.76 -0.61
N LEU A 85 -10.04 -10.94 -1.57
CA LEU A 85 -9.19 -10.48 -2.68
C LEU A 85 -8.20 -9.39 -2.26
N ASN A 86 -8.65 -8.43 -1.44
CA ASN A 86 -7.87 -7.28 -0.99
C ASN A 86 -7.95 -7.16 0.54
N PRO A 87 -7.27 -8.04 1.30
CA PRO A 87 -7.38 -8.06 2.75
C PRO A 87 -6.88 -6.74 3.34
N LEU A 88 -7.75 -6.02 4.04
CA LEU A 88 -7.36 -4.80 4.75
C LEU A 88 -6.65 -5.18 6.06
N GLY A 89 -5.37 -4.82 6.13
CA GLY A 89 -4.50 -5.06 7.28
C GLY A 89 -4.40 -3.86 8.20
N VAL A 90 -3.69 -4.04 9.33
CA VAL A 90 -3.40 -2.98 10.30
C VAL A 90 -2.67 -1.79 9.63
N THR A 91 -1.86 -2.06 8.60
CA THR A 91 -1.17 -1.04 7.79
C THR A 91 -2.11 -0.03 7.15
N HIS A 92 -3.31 -0.45 6.76
CA HIS A 92 -4.33 0.43 6.18
C HIS A 92 -4.99 1.32 7.26
N PHE A 93 -5.17 0.80 8.47
CA PHE A 93 -5.80 1.51 9.58
C PHE A 93 -4.86 2.47 10.33
N ILE A 94 -3.53 2.27 10.23
CA ILE A 94 -2.55 3.26 10.72
C ILE A 94 -2.74 4.63 10.06
N LEU A 95 -3.29 4.65 8.84
CA LEU A 95 -3.57 5.87 8.10
C LEU A 95 -4.96 6.44 8.36
N PHE A 96 -5.76 5.78 9.19
CA PHE A 96 -7.10 6.25 9.51
C PHE A 96 -7.14 7.64 10.16
N PRO A 97 -6.20 8.02 11.05
CA PRO A 97 -6.09 9.41 11.51
C PRO A 97 -5.88 10.40 10.36
N ALA A 98 -5.16 10.00 9.30
CA ALA A 98 -4.95 10.84 8.11
C ALA A 98 -6.22 10.95 7.24
N LEU A 99 -7.12 9.94 7.26
CA LEU A 99 -8.43 10.03 6.59
C LEU A 99 -9.34 11.10 7.21
N ILE A 100 -9.18 11.40 8.50
CA ILE A 100 -9.92 12.49 9.14
C ILE A 100 -9.51 13.84 8.52
N ALA A 101 -8.25 13.99 8.11
CA ALA A 101 -7.74 15.19 7.47
C ALA A 101 -8.10 15.30 5.97
N TRP A 102 -8.75 14.28 5.38
CA TRP A 102 -9.01 14.25 3.94
C TRP A 102 -9.77 15.47 3.37
N PRO A 103 -10.75 16.10 4.06
CA PRO A 103 -11.48 17.23 3.48
C PRO A 103 -10.56 18.43 3.23
N ILE A 104 -9.54 18.57 4.07
CA ILE A 104 -8.54 19.63 3.99
C ILE A 104 -7.48 19.28 2.93
N LEU A 105 -7.11 18.00 2.81
CA LEU A 105 -6.09 17.53 1.88
C LEU A 105 -6.60 17.35 0.44
N PHE A 106 -7.90 17.22 0.24
CA PHE A 106 -8.51 16.97 -1.07
C PHE A 106 -8.18 18.06 -2.11
N PRO A 107 -8.32 19.36 -1.82
CA PRO A 107 -7.92 20.42 -2.75
C PRO A 107 -6.43 20.35 -3.14
N PHE A 108 -5.55 20.07 -2.18
CA PHE A 108 -4.11 19.91 -2.43
C PHE A 108 -3.82 18.71 -3.32
N SER A 109 -4.58 17.62 -3.17
CA SER A 109 -4.43 16.42 -4.00
C SER A 109 -4.71 16.71 -5.47
N ILE A 110 -5.66 17.60 -5.79
CA ILE A 110 -5.93 18.03 -7.16
C ILE A 110 -4.74 18.79 -7.75
N ILE A 111 -4.18 19.73 -6.98
CA ILE A 111 -3.01 20.53 -7.41
C ILE A 111 -1.80 19.63 -7.65
N ILE A 112 -1.51 18.73 -6.71
CA ILE A 112 -0.42 17.76 -6.81
C ILE A 112 -0.65 16.83 -8.00
N GLY A 113 -1.88 16.35 -8.20
CA GLY A 113 -2.24 15.48 -9.33
C GLY A 113 -2.04 16.17 -10.68
N LEU A 114 -2.42 17.44 -10.78
CA LEU A 114 -2.19 18.26 -11.97
C LEU A 114 -0.67 18.40 -12.24
N LEU A 115 0.12 18.67 -11.21
CA LEU A 115 1.57 18.81 -11.34
C LEU A 115 2.25 17.47 -11.67
N ALA A 116 1.72 16.36 -11.17
CA ALA A 116 2.20 15.00 -11.43
C ALA A 116 1.98 14.55 -12.88
N TRP A 117 1.09 15.18 -13.63
CA TRP A 117 0.85 14.87 -15.05
C TRP A 117 2.15 14.88 -15.88
N PHE A 118 3.03 15.85 -15.63
CA PHE A 118 4.29 15.99 -16.36
C PHE A 118 5.26 14.82 -16.12
N PRO A 119 5.70 14.52 -14.87
CA PRO A 119 6.57 13.37 -14.63
C PRO A 119 5.91 12.03 -14.95
N LEU A 120 4.59 11.89 -14.80
CA LEU A 120 3.86 10.69 -15.24
C LEU A 120 4.12 10.39 -16.72
N LYS A 121 3.98 11.40 -17.59
CA LYS A 121 4.22 11.25 -19.03
C LYS A 121 5.67 10.90 -19.36
N ILE A 122 6.63 11.50 -18.65
CA ILE A 122 8.05 11.16 -18.81
C ILE A 122 8.28 9.69 -18.44
N PHE A 123 7.75 9.25 -17.30
CA PHE A 123 7.93 7.86 -16.87
C PHE A 123 7.19 6.87 -17.76
N GLU A 124 6.00 7.19 -18.26
CA GLU A 124 5.30 6.40 -19.27
C GLU A 124 6.17 6.21 -20.52
N TRP A 125 6.73 7.30 -21.05
CA TRP A 125 7.64 7.26 -22.19
C TRP A 125 8.91 6.43 -21.91
N VAL A 126 9.56 6.65 -20.76
CA VAL A 126 10.80 5.96 -20.38
C VAL A 126 10.57 4.48 -20.08
N LEU A 127 9.55 4.12 -19.32
CA LEU A 127 9.34 2.74 -18.87
C LEU A 127 8.63 1.90 -19.94
N ILE A 128 7.58 2.45 -20.54
CA ILE A 128 6.69 1.73 -21.45
C ILE A 128 7.16 1.90 -22.90
N GLU A 129 7.21 3.12 -23.42
CA GLU A 129 7.53 3.34 -24.85
C GLU A 129 8.96 2.93 -25.20
N LYS A 130 9.95 3.23 -24.35
CA LYS A 130 11.35 2.79 -24.53
C LYS A 130 11.57 1.31 -24.19
N LYS A 131 10.51 0.55 -23.84
CA LYS A 131 10.56 -0.88 -23.52
C LYS A 131 11.54 -1.23 -22.39
N ILE A 132 11.85 -0.27 -21.50
CA ILE A 132 12.75 -0.51 -20.35
C ILE A 132 12.11 -1.52 -19.40
N LEU A 133 10.80 -1.39 -19.16
CA LEU A 133 10.08 -2.32 -18.30
C LEU A 133 10.16 -3.75 -18.86
N LEU A 134 10.01 -3.93 -20.17
CA LEU A 134 10.19 -5.23 -20.83
C LEU A 134 11.61 -5.79 -20.67
N LYS A 135 12.64 -4.94 -20.73
CA LYS A 135 14.03 -5.36 -20.49
C LYS A 135 14.23 -5.81 -19.04
N ILE A 136 13.71 -5.05 -18.07
CA ILE A 136 13.78 -5.41 -16.64
C ILE A 136 13.05 -6.73 -16.39
N THR A 137 11.83 -6.88 -16.91
CA THR A 137 11.05 -8.11 -16.79
C THR A 137 11.78 -9.30 -17.41
N SER A 138 12.38 -9.15 -18.59
CA SER A 138 13.18 -10.20 -19.23
C SER A 138 14.44 -10.56 -18.42
N PHE A 139 15.08 -9.57 -17.80
CA PHE A 139 16.23 -9.77 -16.93
C PHE A 139 15.86 -10.55 -15.67
N VAL A 140 14.79 -10.15 -14.97
CA VAL A 140 14.25 -10.86 -13.80
C VAL A 140 13.83 -12.29 -14.18
N LYS A 141 13.19 -12.46 -15.34
CA LYS A 141 12.83 -13.77 -15.89
C LYS A 141 14.05 -14.68 -16.03
N LYS A 142 15.14 -14.16 -16.58
CA LYS A 142 16.38 -14.91 -16.81
C LYS A 142 17.05 -15.34 -15.50
N ILE A 143 16.99 -14.50 -14.46
CA ILE A 143 17.58 -14.81 -13.14
C ILE A 143 16.74 -15.86 -12.41
N ASN A 144 15.42 -15.67 -12.35
CA ASN A 144 14.54 -16.48 -11.51
C ASN A 144 13.93 -17.71 -12.22
N ARG A 145 14.17 -17.88 -13.54
CA ARG A 145 13.54 -18.93 -14.38
C ARG A 145 12.01 -18.92 -14.34
N TRP A 146 11.41 -17.76 -14.13
CA TRP A 146 9.96 -17.62 -14.14
C TRP A 146 9.41 -17.70 -15.57
N GLU A 147 8.21 -18.25 -15.74
CA GLU A 147 7.48 -18.16 -17.00
C GLU A 147 6.36 -17.13 -16.86
N ILE A 148 6.13 -16.35 -17.92
CA ILE A 148 5.08 -15.34 -17.94
C ILE A 148 3.84 -16.04 -18.48
N ILE A 149 2.84 -16.27 -17.62
CA ILE A 149 1.56 -16.84 -17.99
C ILE A 149 0.51 -15.73 -17.93
N GLY A 150 -0.23 -15.56 -19.01
CA GLY A 150 -1.38 -14.67 -19.05
C GLY A 150 -2.53 -15.31 -18.29
N ILE A 151 -2.83 -14.83 -17.08
CA ILE A 151 -3.97 -15.33 -16.30
C ILE A 151 -5.01 -14.22 -16.24
N PRO A 152 -6.26 -14.49 -16.67
CA PRO A 152 -7.33 -13.52 -16.56
C PRO A 152 -7.51 -13.16 -15.09
N ARG A 153 -7.68 -11.87 -14.81
CA ARG A 153 -7.71 -11.37 -13.44
C ARG A 153 -8.82 -12.07 -12.63
N LEU A 154 -8.51 -12.36 -11.36
CA LEU A 154 -9.41 -13.06 -10.44
C LEU A 154 -10.66 -12.23 -10.08
N ASP A 155 -10.57 -10.91 -10.22
CA ASP A 155 -11.64 -9.93 -9.92
C ASP A 155 -12.77 -9.91 -10.95
N ILE A 156 -12.61 -10.59 -12.10
CA ILE A 156 -13.62 -10.67 -13.15
C ILE A 156 -14.77 -11.56 -12.66
N GLY A 157 -15.91 -10.93 -12.32
CA GLY A 157 -17.15 -11.61 -11.90
C GLY A 157 -17.76 -11.14 -10.57
N ILE A 158 -17.15 -10.17 -9.89
CA ILE A 158 -17.71 -9.58 -8.66
C ILE A 158 -18.91 -8.70 -9.03
N LYS A 159 -20.08 -8.95 -8.42
CA LYS A 159 -21.33 -8.22 -8.72
C LYS A 159 -21.24 -6.71 -8.45
N THR A 160 -20.42 -6.33 -7.48
CA THR A 160 -20.07 -4.95 -7.14
C THR A 160 -18.69 -4.99 -6.50
N SER A 161 -17.62 -4.90 -7.32
CA SER A 161 -16.31 -4.60 -6.74
C SER A 161 -16.47 -3.24 -6.08
N ASP A 162 -16.42 -3.19 -4.75
CA ASP A 162 -16.35 -1.93 -4.02
C ASP A 162 -15.08 -1.23 -4.50
N ARG A 163 -15.23 -0.37 -5.50
CA ARG A 163 -14.15 0.42 -6.11
C ARG A 163 -13.38 1.15 -5.02
N ILE A 164 -14.12 1.57 -4.00
CA ILE A 164 -13.65 2.15 -2.74
C ILE A 164 -12.67 1.21 -2.01
N LEU A 165 -12.98 -0.09 -1.85
CA LEU A 165 -12.12 -1.05 -1.17
C LEU A 165 -10.81 -1.28 -1.92
N SER A 166 -10.87 -1.42 -3.24
CA SER A 166 -9.67 -1.54 -4.08
C SER A 166 -8.79 -0.29 -4.05
N SER A 167 -9.41 0.90 -3.94
CA SER A 167 -8.73 2.17 -3.80
C SER A 167 -8.09 2.32 -2.42
N ILE A 168 -8.79 1.94 -1.34
CA ILE A 168 -8.27 1.94 0.03
C ILE A 168 -7.09 0.98 0.14
N HIS A 169 -7.15 -0.20 -0.49
CA HIS A 169 -6.04 -1.15 -0.46
C HIS A 169 -4.74 -0.56 -1.03
N ARG A 170 -4.84 0.32 -2.04
CA ARG A 170 -3.70 0.94 -2.73
C ARG A 170 -3.20 2.23 -2.06
N MET A 171 -4.00 2.82 -1.18
CA MET A 171 -3.73 4.10 -0.51
C MET A 171 -2.48 4.11 0.39
N PRO A 172 -2.10 3.01 1.09
CA PRO A 172 -1.03 3.14 2.07
C PRO A 172 0.33 3.49 1.48
N ILE A 173 0.64 2.89 0.33
CA ILE A 173 1.93 3.06 -0.31
C ILE A 173 2.15 4.51 -0.72
N THR A 174 1.13 5.19 -1.26
CA THR A 174 1.26 6.59 -1.67
C THR A 174 1.45 7.50 -0.46
N VAL A 175 0.70 7.29 0.63
CA VAL A 175 0.84 8.10 1.85
C VAL A 175 2.19 7.87 2.53
N PHE A 176 2.62 6.61 2.66
CA PHE A 176 3.94 6.26 3.22
C PHE A 176 5.09 6.82 2.39
N LEU A 177 4.94 6.88 1.06
CA LEU A 177 5.93 7.49 0.19
C LEU A 177 6.03 9.01 0.39
N GLY A 178 4.91 9.67 0.68
CA GLY A 178 4.88 11.09 1.06
C GLY A 178 5.63 11.36 2.36
N LEU A 179 5.33 10.56 3.40
CA LEU A 179 6.07 10.60 4.67
C LEU A 179 7.56 10.33 4.45
N PHE A 180 7.90 9.33 3.64
CA PHE A 180 9.28 8.99 3.32
C PHE A 180 10.00 10.14 2.61
N SER A 181 9.38 10.75 1.61
CA SER A 181 9.93 11.90 0.89
C SER A 181 10.20 13.09 1.82
N TYR A 182 9.23 13.40 2.69
CA TYR A 182 9.38 14.45 3.69
C TYR A 182 10.52 14.15 4.66
N LEU A 183 10.56 12.95 5.24
CA LEU A 183 11.60 12.55 6.18
C LEU A 183 12.98 12.52 5.52
N LEU A 184 13.08 12.08 4.27
CA LEU A 184 14.34 12.06 3.54
C LEU A 184 14.89 13.49 3.37
N ILE A 185 14.07 14.42 2.85
CA ILE A 185 14.50 15.81 2.63
C ILE A 185 14.73 16.53 3.96
N MET A 186 13.91 16.28 4.98
CA MET A 186 14.12 16.83 6.32
C MET A 186 15.41 16.31 6.96
N ASN A 187 15.78 15.05 6.75
CA ASN A 187 17.09 14.54 7.18
C ASN A 187 18.23 15.15 6.36
N LEU A 188 17.98 15.51 5.09
CA LEU A 188 18.94 16.18 4.22
C LEU A 188 19.11 17.67 4.53
N HIS A 189 18.11 18.30 5.18
CA HIS A 189 18.16 19.67 5.67
C HIS A 189 19.45 19.95 6.44
N TRP A 190 19.88 19.01 7.26
CA TRP A 190 21.11 19.11 8.06
C TRP A 190 22.40 19.19 7.21
N LEU A 191 22.42 18.64 5.99
CA LEU A 191 23.60 18.75 5.11
C LEU A 191 23.68 20.07 4.34
N ALA A 192 22.59 20.83 4.22
CA ALA A 192 22.48 21.89 3.21
C ALA A 192 21.74 23.17 3.66
N ASP A 193 21.37 23.30 4.95
CA ASP A 193 20.72 24.48 5.54
C ASP A 193 19.52 25.02 4.71
N PHE A 194 18.68 24.09 4.23
CA PHE A 194 17.48 24.44 3.48
C PHE A 194 16.41 25.10 4.35
N SER A 195 16.10 26.38 4.11
CA SER A 195 14.91 27.03 4.70
C SER A 195 13.66 26.13 4.66
N ILE A 196 12.79 26.22 5.67
CA ILE A 196 11.56 25.41 5.80
C ILE A 196 10.73 25.37 4.51
N ARG A 197 10.69 26.50 3.77
CA ARG A 197 10.01 26.62 2.48
C ARG A 197 10.63 25.72 1.41
N ASN A 198 11.95 25.65 1.35
CA ASN A 198 12.68 24.82 0.41
C ASN A 198 12.53 23.34 0.75
N THR A 199 12.53 22.99 2.05
CA THR A 199 12.29 21.63 2.51
C THR A 199 10.93 21.12 2.05
N ILE A 200 9.85 21.90 2.27
CA ILE A 200 8.49 21.55 1.82
C ILE A 200 8.41 21.45 0.30
N PHE A 201 9.02 22.40 -0.42
CA PHE A 201 9.00 22.41 -1.88
C PHE A 201 9.72 21.18 -2.45
N LEU A 202 10.92 20.89 -1.97
CA LEU A 202 11.75 19.79 -2.45
C LEU A 202 11.17 18.43 -2.07
N SER A 203 10.60 18.29 -0.86
CA SER A 203 9.89 17.06 -0.47
C SER A 203 8.65 16.83 -1.31
N SER A 204 7.91 17.89 -1.65
CA SER A 204 6.74 17.80 -2.52
C SER A 204 7.14 17.41 -3.95
N LEU A 205 8.22 17.98 -4.47
CA LEU A 205 8.75 17.65 -5.79
C LEU A 205 9.22 16.18 -5.84
N LEU A 206 9.99 15.74 -4.86
CA LEU A 206 10.46 14.35 -4.76
C LEU A 206 9.28 13.39 -4.62
N TYR A 207 8.28 13.74 -3.82
CA TYR A 207 7.07 12.94 -3.66
C TYR A 207 6.35 12.77 -5.00
N ILE A 208 6.15 13.85 -5.75
CA ILE A 208 5.51 13.81 -7.08
C ILE A 208 6.27 12.89 -8.03
N ILE A 209 7.60 12.97 -8.07
CA ILE A 209 8.44 12.11 -8.92
C ILE A 209 8.26 10.63 -8.53
N LEU A 210 8.36 10.32 -7.24
CA LEU A 210 8.24 8.96 -6.74
C LEU A 210 6.85 8.38 -6.98
N VAL A 211 5.79 9.14 -6.70
CA VAL A 211 4.40 8.72 -6.97
C VAL A 211 4.19 8.45 -8.45
N SER A 212 4.71 9.33 -9.31
CA SER A 212 4.58 9.18 -10.76
C SER A 212 5.25 7.89 -11.25
N PHE A 213 6.47 7.63 -10.78
CA PHE A 213 7.21 6.42 -11.10
C PHE A 213 6.45 5.15 -10.69
N ILE A 214 5.98 5.09 -9.44
CA ILE A 214 5.22 3.95 -8.92
C ILE A 214 3.91 3.76 -9.66
N SER A 215 3.21 4.86 -9.94
CA SER A 215 1.93 4.82 -10.66
C SER A 215 2.09 4.22 -12.05
N VAL A 216 3.13 4.62 -12.80
CA VAL A 216 3.42 4.06 -14.13
C VAL A 216 3.79 2.58 -14.04
N ILE A 217 4.65 2.20 -13.09
CA ILE A 217 5.00 0.78 -12.89
C ILE A 217 3.73 -0.02 -12.58
N ARG A 218 2.92 0.42 -11.63
CA ARG A 218 1.68 -0.27 -11.24
C ARG A 218 0.71 -0.35 -12.41
N ALA A 219 0.56 0.71 -13.21
CA ALA A 219 -0.28 0.69 -14.40
C ALA A 219 0.23 -0.32 -15.45
N ALA A 220 1.55 -0.40 -15.65
CA ALA A 220 2.16 -1.34 -16.57
C ALA A 220 2.06 -2.80 -16.08
N THR A 221 2.22 -3.03 -14.77
CA THR A 221 2.16 -4.36 -14.14
C THR A 221 0.75 -4.82 -13.82
N ALA A 222 -0.24 -3.93 -13.84
CA ALA A 222 -1.65 -4.28 -13.72
C ALA A 222 -2.19 -5.04 -14.95
N SER A 223 -1.39 -5.26 -16.00
CA SER A 223 -1.76 -6.14 -17.11
C SER A 223 -1.92 -7.59 -16.63
N ALA A 224 -2.66 -8.43 -17.37
CA ALA A 224 -2.98 -9.83 -17.04
C ALA A 224 -1.75 -10.79 -17.03
N LEU A 225 -0.55 -10.25 -16.81
CA LEU A 225 0.71 -10.96 -16.78
C LEU A 225 0.99 -11.39 -15.34
N SER A 226 0.92 -12.69 -15.11
CA SER A 226 1.32 -13.31 -13.86
C SER A 226 2.60 -14.11 -14.08
N PHE A 227 3.51 -14.08 -13.10
CA PHE A 227 4.66 -14.96 -13.12
C PHE A 227 4.26 -16.31 -12.55
N ALA A 228 4.45 -17.37 -13.31
CA ALA A 228 4.42 -18.72 -12.78
C ALA A 228 5.81 -19.05 -12.23
N ASP A 229 5.87 -19.23 -10.91
CA ASP A 229 7.04 -19.74 -10.21
C ASP A 229 7.04 -21.28 -10.32
N LEU A 230 7.68 -21.81 -11.38
CA LEU A 230 7.76 -23.26 -11.66
C LEU A 230 8.24 -24.10 -10.45
N PRO A 231 9.30 -23.70 -9.71
CA PRO A 231 9.75 -24.40 -8.51
C PRO A 231 8.71 -24.49 -7.39
N LYS A 232 7.92 -23.44 -7.16
CA LYS A 232 6.95 -23.37 -6.05
C LYS A 232 5.52 -23.71 -6.47
N ARG A 233 5.28 -23.97 -7.76
CA ARG A 233 3.95 -24.18 -8.36
C ARG A 233 2.94 -23.11 -7.94
N ARG A 234 3.40 -21.87 -7.84
CA ARG A 234 2.58 -20.72 -7.46
C ARG A 234 2.55 -19.72 -8.60
N VAL A 235 1.35 -19.22 -8.86
CA VAL A 235 1.14 -18.07 -9.73
C VAL A 235 1.22 -16.83 -8.84
N ILE A 236 2.08 -15.89 -9.21
CA ILE A 236 2.20 -14.62 -8.50
C ILE A 236 1.88 -13.49 -9.49
N PRO A 237 0.82 -12.70 -9.25
CA PRO A 237 0.47 -11.61 -10.15
C PRO A 237 1.54 -10.50 -10.06
N MET A 238 1.92 -9.93 -11.21
CA MET A 238 3.10 -9.06 -11.31
C MET A 238 2.94 -7.74 -10.53
N ASP A 239 1.72 -7.26 -10.34
CA ASP A 239 1.42 -6.09 -9.50
C ASP A 239 1.73 -6.35 -8.02
N SER A 240 1.33 -7.52 -7.48
CA SER A 240 1.62 -7.92 -6.10
C SER A 240 3.11 -8.10 -5.83
N LEU A 241 3.88 -8.52 -6.83
CA LEU A 241 5.34 -8.65 -6.71
C LEU A 241 6.01 -7.30 -6.56
N VAL A 242 5.67 -6.33 -7.39
CA VAL A 242 6.20 -4.98 -7.24
C VAL A 242 5.84 -4.42 -5.87
N GLU A 243 4.60 -4.60 -5.44
CA GLU A 243 4.16 -4.15 -4.12
C GLU A 243 4.95 -4.81 -2.98
N THR A 244 5.14 -6.13 -3.05
CA THR A 244 5.92 -6.91 -2.07
C THR A 244 7.38 -6.50 -2.04
N TRP A 245 7.96 -6.12 -3.18
CA TRP A 245 9.35 -5.70 -3.24
C TRP A 245 9.50 -4.27 -2.74
N MET A 246 8.57 -3.38 -3.08
CA MET A 246 8.67 -1.96 -2.74
C MET A 246 8.34 -1.65 -1.27
N ALA A 247 7.32 -2.30 -0.70
CA ALA A 247 6.83 -1.97 0.63
C ALA A 247 7.89 -2.12 1.74
N PRO A 248 8.72 -3.18 1.77
CA PRO A 248 9.79 -3.32 2.76
C PRO A 248 10.84 -2.21 2.69
N TRP A 249 11.22 -1.76 1.48
CA TRP A 249 12.21 -0.69 1.32
C TRP A 249 11.69 0.65 1.83
N VAL A 250 10.44 1.00 1.49
CA VAL A 250 9.81 2.24 1.98
C VAL A 250 9.63 2.17 3.50
N GLY A 251 9.16 1.03 4.02
CA GLY A 251 8.98 0.82 5.47
C GLY A 251 10.29 0.87 6.25
N ALA A 252 11.33 0.17 5.79
CA ALA A 252 12.65 0.21 6.43
C ALA A 252 13.26 1.62 6.41
N GLY A 253 13.12 2.34 5.29
CA GLY A 253 13.54 3.73 5.16
C GLY A 253 12.81 4.65 6.13
N LEU A 254 11.49 4.52 6.26
CA LEU A 254 10.69 5.27 7.24
C LEU A 254 11.15 5.01 8.67
N ILE A 255 11.32 3.75 9.07
CA ILE A 255 11.80 3.39 10.41
C ILE A 255 13.18 3.98 10.65
N PHE A 256 14.10 3.82 9.70
CA PHE A 256 15.45 4.35 9.80
C PHE A 256 15.45 5.88 9.99
N PHE A 257 14.70 6.62 9.17
CA PHE A 257 14.63 8.07 9.26
C PHE A 257 13.90 8.56 10.51
N LEU A 258 12.86 7.86 10.97
CA LEU A 258 12.17 8.19 12.22
C LEU A 258 13.07 7.99 13.43
N VAL A 259 13.73 6.82 13.54
CA VAL A 259 14.68 6.52 14.62
C VAL A 259 15.80 7.55 14.63
N ARG A 260 16.34 7.88 13.46
CA ARG A 260 17.35 8.92 13.31
C ARG A 260 16.83 10.28 13.79
N GLN A 261 15.68 10.73 13.29
CA GLN A 261 15.10 12.01 13.65
C GLN A 261 14.87 12.14 15.16
N LEU A 262 14.31 11.11 15.79
CA LEU A 262 14.12 11.09 17.24
C LEU A 262 15.44 11.21 18.01
N THR A 263 16.48 10.51 17.54
CA THR A 263 17.83 10.56 18.15
C THR A 263 18.44 11.96 18.03
N PHE A 264 18.25 12.66 16.90
CA PHE A 264 18.81 14.00 16.68
C PHE A 264 17.97 15.11 17.33
N SER A 265 16.63 15.03 17.32
CA SER A 265 15.77 15.94 18.10
C SER A 265 16.10 15.88 19.59
N TYR A 266 16.40 14.68 20.11
CA TYR A 266 16.84 14.51 21.50
C TYR A 266 18.18 15.20 21.79
N LYS A 267 19.11 15.26 20.83
CA LYS A 267 20.38 15.98 20.98
C LYS A 267 20.19 17.50 21.01
N GLY A 268 19.34 18.05 20.14
CA GLY A 268 19.07 19.50 20.10
C GLY A 268 18.50 20.02 21.42
N ILE A 269 17.50 19.36 21.99
CA ILE A 269 16.88 19.73 23.28
C ILE A 269 17.91 19.70 24.44
N ARG A 270 18.94 18.85 24.34
CA ARG A 270 19.97 18.72 25.37
C ARG A 270 21.04 19.81 25.29
N GLU A 271 21.23 20.45 24.14
CA GLU A 271 22.14 21.61 24.00
C GLU A 271 21.45 22.91 24.44
N ASP A 272 20.13 23.01 24.22
CA ASP A 272 19.32 24.17 24.60
C ASP A 272 19.05 24.28 26.13
N THR A 273 19.37 23.23 26.89
CA THR A 273 19.19 23.17 28.36
C THR A 273 20.48 23.42 29.14
N VAL A 274 21.59 23.70 28.45
CA VAL A 274 22.91 23.98 29.05
C VAL A 274 23.27 25.47 29.00
N PHE A 275 22.34 26.33 28.59
CA PHE A 275 22.44 27.79 28.72
C PHE A 275 21.33 28.36 29.60
#